data_AF-A0A4U1B7Z8-F1
#
_entry.id   AF-A0A4U1B7Z8-F1
#
_cell.length_a   1.000
_cell.length_b   1.000
_cell.length_c   1.000
_cell.angle_alpha   90.00
_cell.angle_beta   90.00
_cell.angle_gamma   90.00
#
_symmetry.space_group_name_H-M   'P 1'
#
loop_
_entity.id
_entity.type
_entity.pdbx_description
1 polymer ?
#
loop_
_entity_poly.entity_id
_entity_poly.type
_entity_poly.pdbx_seq_one_letter_code
_entity_poly.pdbx_strand_id
1 'polypeptide(L)'
;MTTMNKETKTLDEFLAENPNVDVSRYWERCWGILTELKNKITARFPDLEQHPSTFDRAYYTSPNGEFEGSYKAWSGEGVEWLVNSWIGNRKASILDMNTTAFLSQETDVPHLVIVFGTVPHLFCYCDYTPRKNLLTDVDYLDKYYNDEVNSWYMKLRSHENFHWSVSHGTYMRALVNPATQSLMGELNDDNIDILEKYLHEMVDRWLGWLENASPVPESERAELQRHDHIIREMGYRRDPMNKLAANVFGEDEVERMIELRMGKEQIDSKKTYEG
;
A
#
# COMPACT_ATOMS: atom_id res chain seq x y z
N MET A 1 -9.25 -29.83 -21.07
CA MET A 1 -9.84 -28.72 -20.29
C MET A 1 -8.74 -27.68 -20.12
N THR A 2 -8.87 -26.53 -20.77
CA THR A 2 -7.94 -25.42 -20.62
C THR A 2 -8.16 -24.86 -19.22
N THR A 3 -7.20 -25.05 -18.31
CA THR A 3 -7.20 -24.40 -17.00
C THR A 3 -7.28 -22.90 -17.26
N MET A 4 -8.40 -22.26 -16.93
CA MET A 4 -8.51 -20.80 -17.03
C MET A 4 -7.36 -20.18 -16.23
N ASN A 5 -6.61 -19.25 -16.84
CA ASN A 5 -5.53 -18.58 -16.15
C ASN A 5 -6.10 -17.81 -14.95
N LYS A 6 -5.70 -18.17 -13.73
CA LYS A 6 -6.15 -17.51 -12.50
C LYS A 6 -5.63 -16.07 -12.39
N GLU A 7 -4.56 -15.72 -13.11
CA GLU A 7 -3.88 -14.41 -13.03
C GLU A 7 -4.69 -13.25 -13.60
N THR A 8 -5.69 -13.50 -14.44
CA THR A 8 -6.49 -12.45 -15.10
C THR A 8 -7.93 -12.34 -14.59
N LYS A 9 -8.32 -13.16 -13.62
CA LYS A 9 -9.67 -13.09 -13.02
C LYS A 9 -9.88 -11.75 -12.33
N THR A 10 -11.04 -11.16 -12.54
CA THR A 10 -11.48 -9.93 -11.87
C THR A 10 -11.87 -10.21 -10.42
N LEU A 11 -11.86 -9.16 -9.61
CA LEU A 11 -12.32 -9.22 -8.22
C LEU A 11 -13.75 -9.72 -8.10
N ASP A 12 -14.65 -9.21 -8.95
CA ASP A 12 -16.06 -9.59 -8.96
C ASP A 12 -16.25 -11.08 -9.25
N GLU A 13 -15.45 -11.66 -10.15
CA GLU A 13 -15.46 -13.09 -10.45
C GLU A 13 -15.01 -13.93 -9.24
N PHE A 14 -13.96 -13.51 -8.53
CA PHE A 14 -13.51 -14.21 -7.32
C PHE A 14 -14.53 -14.16 -6.18
N LEU A 15 -15.20 -13.02 -5.99
CA LEU A 15 -16.24 -12.85 -4.98
C LEU A 15 -17.49 -13.65 -5.30
N ALA A 16 -17.92 -13.67 -6.57
CA ALA A 16 -19.07 -14.45 -7.01
C ALA A 16 -18.85 -15.96 -6.79
N GLU A 17 -17.61 -16.45 -6.94
CA GLU A 17 -17.26 -17.84 -6.68
C GLU A 17 -17.24 -18.19 -5.18
N ASN A 18 -17.05 -17.22 -4.28
CA ASN A 18 -16.84 -17.46 -2.84
C ASN A 18 -17.52 -16.40 -1.94
N PRO A 19 -18.85 -16.23 -2.00
CA PRO A 19 -19.50 -15.04 -1.44
C PRO A 19 -19.60 -14.97 0.10
N ASN A 20 -19.19 -16.00 0.86
CA ASN A 20 -19.46 -16.09 2.31
C ASN A 20 -18.34 -16.79 3.10
N VAL A 21 -17.07 -16.51 2.79
CA VAL A 21 -15.95 -17.04 3.58
C VAL A 21 -15.68 -16.09 4.73
N ASP A 22 -15.77 -16.60 5.97
CA ASP A 22 -15.37 -15.86 7.15
C ASP A 22 -13.84 -15.81 7.24
N VAL A 23 -13.29 -14.61 7.10
CA VAL A 23 -11.86 -14.31 7.11
C VAL A 23 -11.44 -13.56 8.37
N SER A 24 -12.30 -13.47 9.39
CA SER A 24 -12.06 -12.65 10.60
C SER A 24 -10.73 -12.98 11.31
N ARG A 25 -10.36 -14.26 11.37
CA ARG A 25 -9.09 -14.70 11.96
C ARG A 25 -7.89 -14.19 11.17
N TYR A 26 -7.94 -14.30 9.84
CA TYR A 26 -6.86 -13.88 8.97
C TYR A 26 -6.77 -12.36 8.86
N TRP A 27 -7.91 -11.67 8.95
CA TRP A 27 -7.95 -10.23 9.17
C TRP A 27 -7.14 -9.85 10.41
N GLU A 28 -7.44 -10.45 11.57
CA GLU A 28 -6.77 -10.12 12.83
C GLU A 28 -5.26 -10.33 12.72
N ARG A 29 -4.85 -11.41 12.06
CA ARG A 29 -3.44 -11.72 11.83
C ARG A 29 -2.74 -10.70 10.91
N CYS A 30 -3.25 -10.51 9.69
CA CYS A 30 -2.65 -9.59 8.72
C CYS A 30 -2.69 -8.14 9.22
N TRP A 31 -3.77 -7.74 9.89
CA TRP A 31 -3.90 -6.42 10.49
C TRP A 31 -2.94 -6.22 11.67
N GLY A 32 -2.72 -7.26 12.48
CA GLY A 32 -1.70 -7.28 13.53
C GLY A 32 -0.31 -6.98 12.96
N ILE A 33 0.09 -7.71 11.91
CA ILE A 33 1.37 -7.50 11.22
C ILE A 33 1.48 -6.04 10.72
N LEU A 34 0.49 -5.55 9.99
CA LEU A 34 0.50 -4.17 9.50
C LEU A 34 0.59 -3.13 10.61
N THR A 35 -0.04 -3.40 11.75
CA THR A 35 0.01 -2.54 12.95
C THR A 35 1.39 -2.57 13.59
N GLU A 36 2.04 -3.73 13.68
CA GLU A 36 3.41 -3.87 14.18
C GLU A 36 4.42 -3.15 13.30
N LEU A 37 4.31 -3.32 11.97
CA LEU A 37 5.14 -2.62 10.99
C LEU A 37 4.94 -1.10 11.10
N LYS A 38 3.68 -0.63 11.21
CA LYS A 38 3.39 0.78 11.46
C LYS A 38 4.04 1.25 12.76
N ASN A 39 3.93 0.49 13.85
CA ASN A 39 4.53 0.85 15.13
C ASN A 39 6.06 0.98 15.02
N LYS A 40 6.70 0.04 14.31
CA LYS A 40 8.14 0.09 14.00
C LYS A 40 8.51 1.36 13.24
N ILE A 41 7.72 1.73 12.22
CA ILE A 41 7.91 2.99 11.47
C ILE A 41 7.74 4.21 12.38
N THR A 42 6.66 4.29 13.16
CA THR A 42 6.40 5.44 14.05
C THR A 42 7.46 5.59 15.14
N ALA A 43 8.12 4.52 15.57
CA ALA A 43 9.22 4.62 16.54
C ALA A 43 10.42 5.42 16.00
N ARG A 44 10.60 5.49 14.68
CA ARG A 44 11.63 6.30 14.01
C ARG A 44 11.22 7.77 13.82
N PHE A 45 9.92 8.07 13.88
CA PHE A 45 9.35 9.39 13.64
C PHE A 45 8.50 9.83 14.85
N PRO A 46 9.14 10.28 15.94
CA PRO A 46 8.45 10.57 17.21
C PRO A 46 7.46 11.73 17.12
N ASP A 47 7.62 12.62 16.13
CA ASP A 47 6.79 13.82 15.94
C ASP A 47 5.57 13.57 15.02
N LEU A 48 5.25 12.31 14.73
CA LEU A 48 4.06 11.96 13.97
C LEU A 48 2.79 12.21 14.80
N GLU A 49 1.94 13.09 14.30
CA GLU A 49 0.63 13.38 14.88
C GLU A 49 -0.48 12.85 13.97
N GLN A 50 -1.54 12.28 14.58
CA GLN A 50 -2.68 11.80 13.81
C GLN A 50 -3.39 13.01 13.17
N HIS A 51 -3.65 12.92 11.86
CA HIS A 51 -4.29 14.00 11.14
C HIS A 51 -5.77 14.14 11.58
N PRO A 52 -6.25 15.36 11.92
CA PRO A 52 -7.59 15.57 12.47
C PRO A 52 -8.74 15.05 11.62
N SER A 53 -8.58 15.03 10.29
CA SER A 53 -9.58 14.50 9.34
C SER A 53 -9.83 12.99 9.47
N THR A 54 -9.13 12.30 10.37
CA THR A 54 -9.25 10.85 10.60
C THR A 54 -9.76 10.48 11.98
N PHE A 55 -10.05 11.45 12.86
CA PHE A 55 -10.44 11.17 14.25
C PHE A 55 -11.76 10.42 14.37
N ASP A 56 -12.70 10.66 13.45
CA ASP A 56 -14.00 9.99 13.35
C ASP A 56 -13.94 8.66 12.57
N ARG A 57 -12.76 8.27 12.06
CA ARG A 57 -12.56 7.08 11.24
C ARG A 57 -11.85 5.93 11.96
N ALA A 58 -11.75 6.00 13.29
CA ALA A 58 -11.17 4.91 14.10
C ALA A 58 -11.90 3.55 13.86
N TYR A 59 -13.21 3.59 13.65
CA TYR A 59 -14.02 2.49 13.14
C TYR A 59 -15.27 3.08 12.44
N TYR A 60 -15.66 2.55 11.29
CA TYR A 60 -16.85 2.98 10.56
C TYR A 60 -17.49 1.81 9.79
N THR A 61 -18.74 1.98 9.39
CA THR A 61 -19.50 1.06 8.53
C THR A 61 -20.01 1.78 7.29
N SER A 62 -20.17 1.06 6.19
CA SER A 62 -20.85 1.59 5.00
C SER A 62 -22.32 1.91 5.30
N PRO A 63 -22.96 2.82 4.52
CA PRO A 63 -24.36 3.16 4.71
C PRO A 63 -25.31 1.96 4.63
N ASN A 64 -24.98 0.96 3.82
CA ASN A 64 -25.74 -0.29 3.68
C ASN A 64 -25.37 -1.37 4.72
N GLY A 65 -24.36 -1.13 5.56
CA GLY A 65 -23.89 -2.05 6.60
C GLY A 65 -23.11 -3.26 6.08
N GLU A 66 -22.84 -3.35 4.77
CA GLU A 66 -22.12 -4.50 4.19
C GLU A 66 -20.63 -4.44 4.50
N PHE A 67 -20.03 -3.25 4.54
CA PHE A 67 -18.61 -3.05 4.79
C PHE A 67 -18.38 -2.36 6.13
N GLU A 68 -17.25 -2.68 6.73
CA GLU A 68 -16.69 -2.04 7.91
C GLU A 68 -15.23 -1.67 7.63
N GLY A 69 -14.67 -0.78 8.43
CA GLY A 69 -13.29 -0.39 8.27
C GLY A 69 -12.74 0.49 9.38
N SER A 70 -11.46 0.78 9.26
CA SER A 70 -10.72 1.74 10.08
C SER A 70 -9.80 2.53 9.17
N TYR A 71 -9.67 3.83 9.40
CA TYR A 71 -8.72 4.66 8.68
C TYR A 71 -8.07 5.63 9.64
N LYS A 72 -6.73 5.57 9.71
CA LYS A 72 -5.92 6.53 10.45
C LYS A 72 -4.76 6.96 9.59
N ALA A 73 -4.44 8.24 9.65
CA ALA A 73 -3.29 8.80 8.99
C ALA A 73 -2.53 9.74 9.94
N TRP A 74 -1.22 9.83 9.75
CA TRP A 74 -0.32 10.67 10.52
C TRP A 74 0.59 11.48 9.61
N SER A 75 0.96 12.67 10.08
CA SER A 75 1.93 13.55 9.43
C SER A 75 2.89 14.11 10.48
N GLY A 76 4.12 14.41 10.09
CA GLY A 76 5.15 14.93 11.00
C GLY A 76 6.48 15.18 10.28
N GLU A 77 7.51 15.51 11.03
CA GLU A 77 8.86 15.66 10.46
C GLU A 77 9.32 14.33 9.83
N GLY A 78 9.92 14.41 8.63
CA GLY A 78 10.35 13.24 7.85
C GLY A 78 9.24 12.44 7.14
N VAL A 79 7.96 12.60 7.50
CA VAL A 79 6.84 11.84 6.92
C VAL A 79 5.65 12.74 6.59
N GLU A 80 5.31 12.87 5.31
CA GLU A 80 4.14 13.64 4.89
C GLU A 80 2.84 12.92 5.19
N TRP A 81 2.77 11.60 4.95
CA TRP A 81 1.54 10.83 5.12
C TRP A 81 1.84 9.35 5.39
N LEU A 82 1.71 8.96 6.65
CA LEU A 82 1.66 7.56 7.07
C LEU A 82 0.20 7.15 7.21
N VAL A 83 -0.23 6.08 6.54
CA VAL A 83 -1.57 5.51 6.66
C VAL A 83 -1.48 4.14 7.27
N ASN A 84 -2.45 3.81 8.12
CA ASN A 84 -2.76 2.45 8.51
C ASN A 84 -4.27 2.31 8.48
N SER A 85 -4.77 1.52 7.53
CA SER A 85 -6.20 1.44 7.24
C SER A 85 -6.63 0.06 6.81
N TRP A 86 -7.92 -0.23 6.99
CA TRP A 86 -8.54 -1.38 6.38
C TRP A 86 -10.01 -1.13 6.07
N ILE A 87 -10.54 -1.88 5.10
CA ILE A 87 -11.92 -1.82 4.65
C ILE A 87 -12.35 -3.18 4.10
N GLY A 88 -13.60 -3.56 4.32
CA GLY A 88 -14.21 -4.72 3.68
C GLY A 88 -15.28 -5.39 4.54
N ASN A 89 -15.50 -6.68 4.31
CA ASN A 89 -16.43 -7.50 5.06
C ASN A 89 -15.73 -8.78 5.53
N ARG A 90 -15.44 -8.85 6.83
CA ARG A 90 -14.76 -10.01 7.45
C ARG A 90 -15.54 -11.31 7.35
N LYS A 91 -16.85 -11.26 7.07
CA LYS A 91 -17.74 -12.42 6.94
C LYS A 91 -18.05 -12.81 5.49
N ALA A 92 -17.61 -12.01 4.52
CA ALA A 92 -17.89 -12.20 3.08
C ALA A 92 -16.63 -12.05 2.22
N SER A 93 -15.52 -12.65 2.68
CA SER A 93 -14.31 -12.89 1.90
C SER A 93 -13.48 -11.68 1.46
N ILE A 94 -13.95 -10.43 1.62
CA ILE A 94 -13.29 -9.25 1.07
C ILE A 94 -12.67 -8.35 2.13
N LEU A 95 -11.36 -8.14 2.03
CA LEU A 95 -10.64 -7.17 2.85
C LEU A 95 -9.53 -6.53 2.02
N ASP A 96 -9.34 -5.23 2.19
CA ASP A 96 -8.14 -4.47 1.85
C ASP A 96 -7.62 -3.87 3.15
N MET A 97 -6.37 -4.17 3.49
CA MET A 97 -5.68 -3.68 4.68
C MET A 97 -4.33 -3.14 4.23
N ASN A 98 -3.93 -1.96 4.68
CA ASN A 98 -2.67 -1.37 4.26
C ASN A 98 -1.96 -0.59 5.37
N THR A 99 -0.64 -0.55 5.24
CA THR A 99 0.26 0.41 5.89
C THR A 99 1.10 1.05 4.80
N THR A 100 1.00 2.37 4.62
CA THR A 100 1.78 3.11 3.61
C THR A 100 2.46 4.30 4.26
N ALA A 101 3.69 4.61 3.85
CA ALA A 101 4.46 5.74 4.39
C ALA A 101 5.05 6.55 3.23
N PHE A 102 4.48 7.73 3.00
CA PHE A 102 5.02 8.73 2.09
C PHE A 102 5.90 9.71 2.86
N LEU A 103 7.18 9.75 2.49
CA LEU A 103 8.23 10.53 3.14
C LEU A 103 8.22 11.99 2.71
N SER A 104 8.68 12.86 3.60
CA SER A 104 9.02 14.25 3.27
C SER A 104 10.25 14.34 2.34
N GLN A 105 10.51 15.52 1.80
CA GLN A 105 11.53 15.75 0.77
C GLN A 105 12.94 16.01 1.34
N GLU A 106 13.16 15.66 2.61
CA GLU A 106 14.49 15.73 3.21
C GLU A 106 15.45 14.72 2.58
N THR A 107 14.96 13.55 2.16
CA THR A 107 15.73 12.48 1.53
C THR A 107 15.07 12.06 0.22
N ASP A 108 15.77 11.25 -0.58
CA ASP A 108 15.20 10.62 -1.78
C ASP A 108 14.85 9.14 -1.58
N VAL A 109 14.90 8.63 -0.35
CA VAL A 109 14.54 7.24 -0.05
C VAL A 109 13.13 6.95 -0.60
N PRO A 110 12.92 5.81 -1.31
CA PRO A 110 11.60 5.45 -1.83
C PRO A 110 10.50 5.50 -0.75
N HIS A 111 9.25 5.73 -1.14
CA HIS A 111 8.12 5.54 -0.22
C HIS A 111 7.89 4.06 0.04
N LEU A 112 7.12 3.73 1.07
CA LEU A 112 6.80 2.36 1.43
C LEU A 112 5.31 2.11 1.28
N VAL A 113 4.93 1.06 0.53
CA VAL A 113 3.54 0.62 0.40
C VAL A 113 3.45 -0.85 0.75
N ILE A 114 2.59 -1.21 1.69
CA ILE A 114 2.33 -2.59 2.08
C ILE A 114 0.81 -2.79 2.20
N VAL A 115 0.29 -3.80 1.53
CA VAL A 115 -1.13 -4.14 1.47
C VAL A 115 -1.29 -5.64 1.66
N PHE A 116 -2.17 -6.03 2.56
CA PHE A 116 -2.78 -7.35 2.56
C PHE A 116 -4.22 -7.25 2.07
N GLY A 117 -4.67 -8.25 1.33
CA GLY A 117 -6.06 -8.39 0.98
C GLY A 117 -6.53 -9.83 1.04
N THR A 118 -7.86 -10.01 1.00
CA THR A 118 -8.48 -11.33 0.87
C THR A 118 -9.49 -11.30 -0.26
N VAL A 119 -9.37 -12.26 -1.20
CA VAL A 119 -10.41 -12.57 -2.18
C VAL A 119 -10.29 -14.03 -2.66
N PRO A 120 -11.07 -14.98 -2.12
CA PRO A 120 -10.85 -15.60 -0.79
C PRO A 120 -9.39 -16.04 -0.48
N HIS A 121 -8.48 -15.95 -1.45
CA HIS A 121 -7.07 -16.20 -1.32
C HIS A 121 -6.35 -15.04 -0.62
N LEU A 122 -5.16 -15.30 -0.10
CA LEU A 122 -4.27 -14.28 0.44
C LEU A 122 -3.72 -13.46 -0.73
N PHE A 123 -3.89 -12.15 -0.65
CA PHE A 123 -3.24 -11.20 -1.52
C PHE A 123 -2.24 -10.36 -0.71
N CYS A 124 -1.06 -10.14 -1.27
CA CYS A 124 -0.06 -9.24 -0.69
C CYS A 124 0.54 -8.39 -1.80
N TYR A 125 0.35 -7.07 -1.71
CA TYR A 125 1.07 -6.09 -2.50
C TYR A 125 2.07 -5.38 -1.60
N CYS A 126 3.33 -5.29 -1.99
CA CYS A 126 4.25 -4.37 -1.34
C CYS A 126 5.32 -3.89 -2.31
N ASP A 127 5.75 -2.64 -2.13
CA ASP A 127 6.83 -2.06 -2.89
C ASP A 127 7.58 -0.96 -2.14
N TYR A 128 8.73 -0.62 -2.72
CA TYR A 128 9.39 0.65 -2.50
C TYR A 128 9.01 1.57 -3.65
N THR A 129 8.04 2.45 -3.45
CA THR A 129 7.56 3.35 -4.50
C THR A 129 8.65 4.37 -4.85
N PRO A 130 9.21 4.36 -6.07
CA PRO A 130 10.35 5.19 -6.42
C PRO A 130 9.98 6.66 -6.47
N ARG A 131 10.91 7.52 -6.05
CA ARG A 131 10.76 8.98 -6.10
C ARG A 131 11.52 9.64 -7.26
N LYS A 132 12.23 8.82 -8.03
CA LYS A 132 12.93 9.19 -9.27
C LYS A 132 12.62 8.19 -10.37
N ASN A 133 12.79 8.60 -11.62
CA ASN A 133 12.51 7.72 -12.76
C ASN A 133 13.61 6.67 -12.92
N LEU A 134 13.26 5.41 -12.63
CA LEU A 134 14.19 4.26 -12.67
C LEU A 134 14.77 3.94 -14.06
N LEU A 135 14.16 4.44 -15.14
CA LEU A 135 14.66 4.23 -16.50
C LEU A 135 15.77 5.20 -16.89
N THR A 136 15.86 6.33 -16.19
CA THR A 136 16.81 7.41 -16.51
C THR A 136 17.78 7.72 -15.38
N ASP A 137 17.43 7.39 -14.14
CA ASP A 137 18.27 7.53 -12.96
C ASP A 137 18.79 6.16 -12.50
N VAL A 138 19.87 5.72 -13.15
CA VAL A 138 20.47 4.40 -12.92
C VAL A 138 21.13 4.32 -11.55
N ASP A 139 21.74 5.42 -11.07
CA ASP A 139 22.35 5.47 -9.74
C ASP A 139 21.29 5.28 -8.64
N TYR A 140 20.11 5.87 -8.81
CA TYR A 140 18.98 5.65 -7.89
C TYR A 140 18.44 4.21 -7.95
N LEU A 141 18.33 3.65 -9.16
CA LEU A 141 17.95 2.25 -9.35
C LEU A 141 18.91 1.32 -8.62
N ASP A 142 20.22 1.47 -8.85
CA ASP A 142 21.25 0.62 -8.26
C ASP A 142 21.30 0.76 -6.74
N LYS A 143 21.13 1.99 -6.22
CA LYS A 143 21.15 2.27 -4.79
C LYS A 143 20.03 1.57 -4.00
N TYR A 144 18.80 1.56 -4.53
CA TYR A 144 17.63 1.12 -3.77
C TYR A 144 17.01 -0.20 -4.24
N TYR A 145 17.31 -0.68 -5.45
CA TYR A 145 16.61 -1.83 -6.04
C TYR A 145 17.52 -3.00 -6.43
N ASN A 146 18.83 -2.88 -6.20
CA ASN A 146 19.78 -3.94 -6.49
C ASN A 146 20.02 -4.89 -5.29
N ASP A 147 20.94 -5.84 -5.45
CA ASP A 147 21.48 -6.71 -4.41
C ASP A 147 20.41 -7.46 -3.60
N GLU A 148 20.24 -7.08 -2.34
CA GLU A 148 19.34 -7.75 -1.40
C GLU A 148 17.87 -7.63 -1.81
N VAL A 149 17.48 -6.48 -2.37
CA VAL A 149 16.10 -6.25 -2.85
C VAL A 149 15.80 -7.16 -4.03
N ASN A 150 16.72 -7.22 -5.00
CA ASN A 150 16.58 -8.13 -6.14
C ASN A 150 16.62 -9.61 -5.70
N SER A 151 17.44 -9.96 -4.70
CA SER A 151 17.50 -11.31 -4.14
C SER A 151 16.16 -11.73 -3.54
N TRP A 152 15.52 -10.84 -2.78
CA TRP A 152 14.17 -11.07 -2.25
C TRP A 152 13.13 -11.17 -3.35
N TYR A 153 13.20 -10.29 -4.36
CA TYR A 153 12.32 -10.34 -5.51
C TYR A 153 12.38 -11.72 -6.20
N MET A 154 13.59 -12.19 -6.51
CA MET A 154 13.77 -13.50 -7.15
C MET A 154 13.31 -14.67 -6.26
N LYS A 155 13.55 -14.58 -4.96
CA LYS A 155 13.14 -15.60 -3.99
C LYS A 155 11.62 -15.74 -3.91
N LEU A 156 10.89 -14.64 -3.74
CA LEU A 156 9.42 -14.69 -3.68
C LEU A 156 8.82 -15.01 -5.04
N ARG A 157 9.41 -14.51 -6.12
CA ARG A 157 8.95 -14.78 -7.50
C ARG A 157 9.01 -16.26 -7.87
N SER A 158 9.93 -17.01 -7.27
CA SER A 158 10.14 -18.44 -7.49
C SER A 158 9.53 -19.34 -6.41
N HIS A 159 8.87 -18.75 -5.40
CA HIS A 159 8.30 -19.51 -4.29
C HIS A 159 7.01 -20.23 -4.72
N GLU A 160 6.94 -21.55 -4.53
CA GLU A 160 5.86 -22.39 -5.05
C GLU A 160 4.47 -22.07 -4.49
N ASN A 161 4.40 -21.51 -3.28
CA ASN A 161 3.14 -21.13 -2.65
C ASN A 161 2.48 -19.88 -3.24
N PHE A 162 3.20 -19.13 -4.08
CA PHE A 162 2.71 -17.86 -4.61
C PHE A 162 2.67 -17.86 -6.13
N HIS A 163 1.60 -17.27 -6.67
CA HIS A 163 1.54 -16.84 -8.05
C HIS A 163 1.40 -15.33 -8.11
N TRP A 164 1.71 -14.75 -9.27
CA TRP A 164 1.68 -13.31 -9.43
C TRP A 164 0.28 -12.83 -9.79
N SER A 165 -0.12 -11.69 -9.22
CA SER A 165 -1.38 -11.01 -9.54
C SER A 165 -1.11 -9.78 -10.39
N VAL A 166 -1.73 -9.72 -11.56
CA VAL A 166 -1.58 -8.58 -12.48
C VAL A 166 -2.80 -7.68 -12.32
N SER A 167 -2.57 -6.42 -11.95
CA SER A 167 -3.66 -5.44 -11.81
C SER A 167 -4.37 -5.20 -13.14
N HIS A 168 -5.70 -5.11 -13.12
CA HIS A 168 -6.52 -4.68 -14.26
C HIS A 168 -6.36 -3.18 -14.56
N GLY A 169 -5.90 -2.38 -13.60
CA GLY A 169 -5.62 -0.96 -13.77
C GLY A 169 -4.33 -0.71 -14.55
N THR A 170 -4.40 0.04 -15.67
CA THR A 170 -3.22 0.37 -16.49
C THR A 170 -2.19 1.20 -15.71
N TYR A 171 -2.64 2.13 -14.88
CA TYR A 171 -1.76 2.94 -14.03
C TYR A 171 -1.04 2.08 -12.99
N MET A 172 -1.77 1.18 -12.32
CA MET A 172 -1.19 0.25 -11.36
C MET A 172 -0.13 -0.66 -11.99
N ARG A 173 -0.33 -1.12 -13.23
CA ARG A 173 0.70 -1.87 -13.96
C ARG A 173 1.93 -1.01 -14.31
N ALA A 174 1.77 0.29 -14.52
CA ALA A 174 2.88 1.21 -14.77
C ALA A 174 3.64 1.59 -13.47
N LEU A 175 3.00 1.47 -12.30
CA LEU A 175 3.65 1.68 -10.99
C LEU A 175 4.55 0.53 -10.56
N VAL A 176 4.34 -0.67 -11.12
CA VAL A 176 5.18 -1.84 -10.81
C VAL A 176 6.65 -1.53 -11.11
N ASN A 177 7.49 -1.76 -10.13
CA ASN A 177 8.93 -1.48 -10.16
C ASN A 177 9.72 -2.77 -9.84
N PRO A 178 11.07 -2.74 -9.93
CA PRO A 178 11.89 -3.94 -9.74
C PRO A 178 11.80 -4.60 -8.35
N ALA A 179 11.25 -3.91 -7.34
CA ALA A 179 11.04 -4.48 -6.00
C ALA A 179 9.60 -4.97 -5.77
N THR A 180 8.62 -4.51 -6.56
CA THR A 180 7.21 -4.77 -6.29
C THR A 180 6.94 -6.26 -6.17
N GLN A 181 6.28 -6.67 -5.09
CA GLN A 181 5.65 -7.97 -4.94
C GLN A 181 4.14 -7.76 -5.03
N SER A 182 3.45 -8.41 -5.95
CA SER A 182 1.99 -8.53 -5.93
C SER A 182 1.62 -9.99 -6.13
N LEU A 183 1.49 -10.64 -4.98
CA LEU A 183 1.46 -12.09 -4.82
C LEU A 183 0.07 -12.51 -4.38
N MET A 184 -0.37 -13.64 -4.92
CA MET A 184 -1.54 -14.37 -4.46
C MET A 184 -1.11 -15.77 -4.04
N GLY A 185 -1.71 -16.27 -2.97
CA GLY A 185 -1.48 -17.62 -2.47
C GLY A 185 -2.66 -18.10 -1.64
N GLU A 186 -2.60 -19.36 -1.20
CA GLU A 186 -3.62 -19.89 -0.30
C GLU A 186 -3.68 -19.09 1.01
N LEU A 187 -4.90 -18.83 1.49
CA LEU A 187 -5.12 -18.12 2.74
C LEU A 187 -4.91 -19.08 3.92
N ASN A 188 -3.68 -19.15 4.40
CA ASN A 188 -3.28 -19.99 5.51
C ASN A 188 -2.14 -19.35 6.30
N ASP A 189 -1.85 -19.93 7.46
CA ASP A 189 -0.84 -19.41 8.38
C ASP A 189 0.57 -19.43 7.81
N ASP A 190 0.97 -20.54 7.18
CA ASP A 190 2.33 -20.72 6.63
C ASP A 190 2.67 -19.64 5.58
N ASN A 191 1.71 -19.31 4.71
CA ASN A 191 1.88 -18.26 3.72
C ASN A 191 1.95 -16.87 4.35
N ILE A 192 1.18 -16.63 5.41
CA ILE A 192 1.26 -15.37 6.16
C ILE A 192 2.61 -15.27 6.88
N ASP A 193 3.14 -16.35 7.47
CA ASP A 193 4.46 -16.39 8.11
C ASP A 193 5.60 -16.01 7.14
N ILE A 194 5.54 -16.52 5.91
CA ILE A 194 6.54 -16.19 4.88
C ILE A 194 6.51 -14.69 4.54
N LEU A 195 5.31 -14.14 4.35
CA LEU A 195 5.12 -12.73 4.02
C LEU A 195 5.45 -11.84 5.20
N GLU A 196 5.03 -12.18 6.41
CA GLU A 196 5.37 -11.49 7.65
C GLU A 196 6.88 -11.32 7.79
N LYS A 197 7.64 -12.43 7.68
CA LYS A 197 9.10 -12.38 7.72
C LYS A 197 9.66 -11.41 6.68
N TYR A 198 9.21 -11.53 5.44
CA TYR A 198 9.67 -10.66 4.36
C TYR A 198 9.35 -9.18 4.64
N LEU A 199 8.13 -8.87 5.08
CA LEU A 199 7.70 -7.51 5.35
C LEU A 199 8.44 -6.88 6.53
N HIS A 200 8.76 -7.64 7.57
CA HIS A 200 9.61 -7.13 8.66
C HIS A 200 11.02 -6.80 8.15
N GLU A 201 11.64 -7.67 7.35
CA GLU A 201 12.94 -7.42 6.72
C GLU A 201 12.88 -6.26 5.69
N MET A 202 11.75 -6.10 5.00
CA MET A 202 11.46 -4.98 4.10
C MET A 202 11.50 -3.65 4.85
N VAL A 203 10.77 -3.56 5.96
CA VAL A 203 10.74 -2.34 6.79
C VAL A 203 12.08 -2.08 7.45
N ASP A 204 12.79 -3.10 7.93
CA ASP A 204 14.11 -2.93 8.55
C ASP A 204 15.13 -2.35 7.56
N ARG A 205 15.13 -2.86 6.32
CA ARG A 205 15.98 -2.31 5.25
C ARG A 205 15.62 -0.87 4.91
N TRP A 206 14.34 -0.58 4.77
CA TRP A 206 13.86 0.78 4.47
C TRP A 206 14.24 1.78 5.56
N LEU A 207 14.11 1.40 6.83
CA LEU A 207 14.58 2.20 7.97
C LEU A 207 16.11 2.37 7.95
N GLY A 208 16.86 1.34 7.57
CA GLY A 208 18.31 1.42 7.35
C GLY A 208 18.69 2.41 6.24
N TRP A 209 17.92 2.48 5.16
CA TRP A 209 18.12 3.49 4.12
C TRP A 209 17.89 4.90 4.64
N LEU A 210 16.85 5.11 5.45
CA LEU A 210 16.56 6.40 6.08
C LEU A 210 17.64 6.84 7.07
N GLU A 211 18.24 5.91 7.82
CA GLU A 211 19.35 6.21 8.73
C GLU A 211 20.60 6.69 7.98
N ASN A 212 20.85 6.12 6.80
CA ASN A 212 22.04 6.39 6.00
C ASN A 212 21.78 7.37 4.83
N ALA A 213 20.61 8.00 4.79
CA ALA A 213 20.21 8.84 3.67
C ALA A 213 20.97 10.16 3.66
N SER A 214 21.45 10.54 2.48
CA SER A 214 21.92 11.90 2.22
C SER A 214 20.74 12.85 2.03
N PRO A 215 20.81 14.08 2.55
CA PRO A 215 19.78 15.08 2.30
C PRO A 215 19.65 15.42 0.80
N VAL A 216 18.42 15.58 0.33
CA VAL A 216 18.14 16.14 -1.00
C VAL A 216 18.41 17.66 -0.97
N PRO A 217 19.10 18.21 -1.99
CA PRO A 217 19.32 19.66 -2.11
C PRO A 217 18.01 20.44 -2.07
N GLU A 218 17.96 21.56 -1.34
CA GLU A 218 16.74 22.37 -1.19
C GLU A 218 16.10 22.76 -2.52
N SER A 219 16.92 23.05 -3.54
CA SER A 219 16.47 23.39 -4.89
C SER A 219 15.72 22.27 -5.62
N GLU A 220 15.90 21.02 -5.22
CA GLU A 220 15.25 19.85 -5.84
C GLU A 220 13.98 19.42 -5.10
N ARG A 221 13.79 19.86 -3.85
CA ARG A 221 12.72 19.37 -2.96
C ARG A 221 11.32 19.67 -3.48
N ALA A 222 11.08 20.86 -4.03
CA ALA A 222 9.75 21.22 -4.55
C ALA A 222 9.32 20.31 -5.71
N GLU A 223 10.25 20.00 -6.62
CA GLU A 223 9.98 19.12 -7.75
C GLU A 223 9.81 17.66 -7.32
N LEU A 224 10.61 17.20 -6.36
CA LEU A 224 10.43 15.89 -5.72
C LEU A 224 9.04 15.76 -5.10
N GLN A 225 8.60 16.77 -4.35
CA GLN A 225 7.26 16.79 -3.74
C GLN A 225 6.16 16.76 -4.80
N ARG A 226 6.33 17.50 -5.91
CA ARG A 226 5.40 17.48 -7.03
C ARG A 226 5.23 16.08 -7.60
N HIS A 227 6.34 15.36 -7.82
CA HIS A 227 6.30 13.98 -8.29
C HIS A 227 5.65 13.03 -7.28
N ASP A 228 6.01 13.13 -6.01
CA ASP A 228 5.44 12.32 -4.92
C ASP A 228 3.92 12.47 -4.85
N HIS A 229 3.42 13.72 -4.91
CA HIS A 229 1.99 14.02 -4.89
C HIS A 229 1.26 13.49 -6.12
N ILE A 230 1.85 13.57 -7.33
CA ILE A 230 1.26 12.99 -8.54
C ILE A 230 1.15 11.46 -8.41
N ILE A 231 2.21 10.80 -7.95
CA ILE A 231 2.22 9.34 -7.78
C ILE A 231 1.16 8.93 -6.74
N ARG A 232 1.11 9.63 -5.60
CA ARG A 232 0.12 9.37 -4.54
C ARG A 232 -1.30 9.55 -5.04
N GLU A 233 -1.60 10.69 -5.67
CA GLU A 233 -2.94 11.00 -6.18
C GLU A 233 -3.36 9.98 -7.24
N MET A 234 -2.53 9.76 -8.27
CA MET A 234 -2.90 8.88 -9.37
C MET A 234 -2.97 7.42 -8.93
N GLY A 235 -2.12 6.99 -7.99
CA GLY A 235 -2.18 5.65 -7.40
C GLY A 235 -3.56 5.36 -6.82
N TYR A 236 -4.11 6.29 -6.04
CA TYR A 236 -5.43 6.11 -5.44
C TYR A 236 -6.58 6.37 -6.42
N ARG A 237 -6.51 7.40 -7.27
CA ARG A 237 -7.59 7.71 -8.24
C ARG A 237 -7.76 6.63 -9.30
N ARG A 238 -6.68 5.94 -9.68
CA ARG A 238 -6.67 4.93 -10.74
C ARG A 238 -6.74 3.49 -10.23
N ASP A 239 -6.89 3.30 -8.93
CA ASP A 239 -7.07 1.98 -8.33
C ASP A 239 -8.37 1.34 -8.85
N PRO A 240 -8.31 0.13 -9.46
CA PRO A 240 -9.51 -0.58 -9.91
C PRO A 240 -10.51 -0.90 -8.79
N MET A 241 -10.07 -0.97 -7.52
CA MET A 241 -10.93 -1.23 -6.36
C MET A 241 -12.00 -0.15 -6.15
N ASN A 242 -11.77 1.08 -6.63
CA ASN A 242 -12.72 2.18 -6.47
C ASN A 242 -14.10 1.87 -7.09
N LYS A 243 -14.14 1.07 -8.15
CA LYS A 243 -15.41 0.65 -8.78
C LYS A 243 -16.24 -0.23 -7.85
N LEU A 244 -15.61 -1.13 -7.12
CA LEU A 244 -16.30 -1.96 -6.16
C LEU A 244 -16.80 -1.11 -4.98
N ALA A 245 -15.95 -0.20 -4.48
CA ALA A 245 -16.33 0.71 -3.40
C ALA A 245 -17.56 1.57 -3.79
N ALA A 246 -17.68 1.98 -5.06
CA ALA A 246 -18.79 2.81 -5.52
C ALA A 246 -20.14 2.10 -5.42
N ASN A 247 -20.17 0.77 -5.62
CA ASN A 247 -21.39 -0.03 -5.45
C ASN A 247 -21.85 -0.10 -3.99
N VAL A 248 -20.93 0.04 -3.02
CA VAL A 248 -21.19 -0.11 -1.58
C VAL A 248 -21.44 1.23 -0.88
N PHE A 249 -20.65 2.25 -1.21
CA PHE A 249 -20.67 3.56 -0.56
C PHE A 249 -21.36 4.66 -1.39
N GLY A 250 -21.56 4.44 -2.69
CA GLY A 250 -21.97 5.48 -3.63
C GLY A 250 -20.79 6.33 -4.12
N GLU A 251 -20.92 6.91 -5.32
CA GLU A 251 -19.83 7.63 -6.00
C GLU A 251 -19.30 8.82 -5.18
N ASP A 252 -20.20 9.62 -4.59
CA ASP A 252 -19.83 10.81 -3.81
C ASP A 252 -18.99 10.46 -2.56
N GLU A 253 -19.35 9.38 -1.84
CA GLU A 253 -18.57 8.96 -0.67
C GLU A 253 -17.24 8.35 -1.10
N VAL A 254 -17.20 7.60 -2.20
CA VAL A 254 -15.93 7.06 -2.72
C VAL A 254 -14.97 8.17 -3.09
N GLU A 255 -15.43 9.25 -3.74
CA GLU A 255 -14.56 10.39 -4.03
C GLU A 255 -14.00 11.00 -2.74
N ARG A 256 -14.83 11.22 -1.71
CA ARG A 256 -14.35 11.67 -0.39
C ARG A 256 -13.35 10.71 0.24
N MET A 257 -13.57 9.41 0.13
CA MET A 257 -12.65 8.39 0.65
C MET A 257 -11.32 8.40 -0.10
N ILE A 258 -11.32 8.61 -1.43
CA ILE A 258 -10.10 8.75 -2.23
C ILE A 258 -9.33 10.00 -1.80
N GLU A 259 -10.01 11.14 -1.65
CA GLU A 259 -9.41 12.38 -1.18
C GLU A 259 -8.77 12.23 0.21
N LEU A 260 -9.46 11.54 1.12
CA LEU A 260 -8.94 11.23 2.45
C LEU A 260 -7.73 10.28 2.36
N ARG A 261 -7.82 9.21 1.54
CA ARG A 261 -6.78 8.19 1.38
C ARG A 261 -5.47 8.79 0.86
N MET A 262 -5.58 9.68 -0.13
CA MET A 262 -4.43 10.38 -0.70
C MET A 262 -3.92 11.56 0.15
N GLY A 263 -4.63 11.92 1.23
CA GLY A 263 -4.28 13.05 2.08
C GLY A 263 -4.43 14.40 1.37
N LYS A 264 -5.52 14.61 0.62
CA LYS A 264 -5.73 15.84 -0.17
C LYS A 264 -5.60 17.12 0.64
N GLU A 265 -6.25 17.18 1.81
CA GLU A 265 -6.14 18.34 2.72
C GLU A 265 -4.69 18.55 3.18
N GLN A 266 -3.96 17.47 3.46
CA GLN A 266 -2.53 17.53 3.81
C GLN A 266 -1.71 18.09 2.63
N ILE A 267 -1.89 17.57 1.42
CA ILE A 267 -1.25 18.07 0.19
C ILE A 267 -1.47 19.57 0.04
N ASP A 268 -2.74 19.98 0.06
CA ASP A 268 -3.11 21.36 -0.23
C ASP A 268 -2.54 22.33 0.81
N SER A 269 -2.34 21.88 2.06
CA SER A 269 -1.75 22.68 3.13
C SER A 269 -0.21 22.70 3.16
N LYS A 270 0.47 21.74 2.51
CA LYS A 270 1.93 21.55 2.61
C LYS A 270 2.70 21.65 1.29
N LYS A 271 2.02 21.68 0.13
CA LYS A 271 2.69 21.78 -1.16
C LYS A 271 3.55 23.05 -1.26
N THR A 272 4.74 22.92 -1.83
CA THR A 272 5.70 24.02 -2.01
C THR A 272 6.02 24.31 -3.47
N TYR A 273 5.39 23.58 -4.40
CA TYR A 273 5.54 23.77 -5.84
C TYR A 273 4.36 24.56 -6.43
N GLU A 274 4.62 25.23 -7.55
CA GLU A 274 3.59 25.92 -8.34
C GLU A 274 2.86 24.92 -9.25
N GLY A 275 1.57 25.18 -9.51
CA GLY A 275 0.68 24.32 -10.29
C GLY A 275 0.79 24.50 -11.80
#